data_AF-A0A4Y2AS04-F1
#
_entry.id   AF-A0A4Y2AS04-F1
#
_cell.length_a   1.000
_cell.length_b   1.000
_cell.length_c   1.000
_cell.angle_alpha   90.00
_cell.angle_beta   90.00
_cell.angle_gamma   90.00
#
_symmetry.space_group_name_H-M   'P 1'
#
loop_
_entity.id
_entity.type
_entity.pdbx_description
1 polymer ?
#
loop_
_entity_poly.entity_id
_entity_poly.type
_entity_poly.pdbx_seq_one_letter_code
_entity_poly.pdbx_strand_id
1 'polypeptide(L)'
;MSSVKIEFQYEITALHEAVKYASHLPNHNTCKIHVDNRASIMASSNSESANQTARQIFNILLTNPKIKVSWVKAHAVNIGNERADQLAKKETQHGQLYTLTKLPKPYIKGLLRNSMVEELQPS
;
A
#
# COMPACT_ATOMS: atom_id res chain seq x y z
N MET A 1 5.12 8.79 6.37
CA MET A 1 5.32 7.37 6.73
C MET A 1 3.99 6.65 7.02
N SER A 2 2.90 7.00 6.34
CA SER A 2 1.53 6.56 6.69
C SER A 2 0.87 5.62 5.67
N SER A 3 1.24 5.63 4.39
CA SER A 3 0.51 4.84 3.37
C SER A 3 0.85 3.34 3.38
N VAL A 4 2.13 2.97 3.54
CA VAL A 4 2.60 1.58 3.42
C VAL A 4 2.07 0.67 4.55
N LYS A 5 1.89 1.19 5.76
CA LYS A 5 1.32 0.42 6.89
C LYS A 5 -0.18 0.16 6.73
N ILE A 6 -0.91 1.09 6.11
CA ILE A 6 -2.35 0.98 5.89
C ILE A 6 -2.62 -0.05 4.79
N GLU A 7 -1.82 -0.03 3.72
CA GLU A 7 -1.88 -0.99 2.62
C GLU A 7 -1.67 -2.43 3.11
N PHE A 8 -0.61 -2.68 3.90
CA PHE A 8 -0.36 -4.01 4.48
C PHE A 8 -1.53 -4.51 5.34
N GLN A 9 -2.10 -3.65 6.18
CA GLN A 9 -3.22 -4.03 7.05
C GLN A 9 -4.47 -4.37 6.24
N TYR A 10 -4.74 -3.64 5.15
CA TYR A 10 -5.86 -3.95 4.27
C TYR A 10 -5.66 -5.29 3.55
N GLU A 11 -4.48 -5.52 2.99
CA GLU A 11 -4.17 -6.73 2.23
C GLU A 11 -4.19 -7.99 3.10
N ILE A 12 -3.70 -7.93 4.34
CA ILE A 12 -3.73 -9.09 5.23
C ILE A 12 -5.16 -9.39 5.71
N THR A 13 -5.99 -8.35 5.88
CA THR A 13 -7.42 -8.53 6.19
C THR A 13 -8.18 -9.11 4.99
N ALA A 14 -7.91 -8.65 3.77
CA ALA A 14 -8.50 -9.22 2.55
C ALA A 14 -8.12 -10.69 2.39
N LEU A 15 -6.86 -11.05 2.64
CA LEU A 15 -6.39 -12.43 2.63
C LEU A 15 -7.10 -13.29 3.69
N HIS A 16 -7.33 -12.75 4.89
CA HIS A 16 -8.04 -13.46 5.95
C HIS A 16 -9.47 -13.82 5.55
N GLU A 17 -10.21 -12.88 4.98
CA GLU A 17 -11.58 -13.14 4.53
C GLU A 17 -11.60 -14.12 3.35
N ALA A 18 -10.65 -14.03 2.42
CA ALA A 18 -10.53 -15.00 1.33
C ALA A 18 -10.26 -16.43 1.83
N VAL A 19 -9.35 -16.59 2.79
CA VAL A 19 -9.01 -17.90 3.38
C VAL A 19 -10.16 -18.47 4.20
N LYS A 20 -10.86 -17.62 4.97
CA LYS A 20 -12.10 -18.00 5.65
C LYS A 20 -13.17 -18.46 4.66
N TYR A 21 -13.43 -17.69 3.61
CA TYR A 21 -14.42 -18.06 2.61
C TYR A 21 -14.06 -19.40 1.95
N ALA A 22 -12.80 -19.57 1.56
CA ALA A 22 -12.30 -20.80 0.97
C ALA A 22 -12.43 -22.02 1.91
N SER A 23 -12.31 -21.84 3.23
CA SER A 23 -12.49 -22.92 4.21
C SER A 23 -13.92 -23.44 4.31
N HIS A 24 -14.91 -22.64 3.90
CA HIS A 24 -16.32 -23.06 3.88
C HIS A 24 -16.73 -23.68 2.54
N LEU A 25 -15.86 -23.67 1.53
CA LEU A 25 -16.18 -24.24 0.22
C LEU A 25 -16.20 -25.77 0.28
N PRO A 26 -17.09 -26.42 -0.49
CA PRO A 26 -17.19 -27.87 -0.51
C PRO A 26 -15.87 -28.51 -0.96
N ASN A 27 -15.51 -29.58 -0.26
CA ASN A 27 -14.16 -30.12 -0.13
C ASN A 27 -13.63 -30.86 -1.40
N HIS A 28 -14.22 -30.64 -2.56
CA HIS A 28 -13.98 -31.46 -3.76
C HIS A 28 -12.72 -31.04 -4.54
N ASN A 29 -12.34 -29.76 -4.52
CA ASN A 29 -11.20 -29.25 -5.29
C ASN A 29 -10.21 -28.45 -4.45
N THR A 30 -8.97 -28.36 -4.92
CA THR A 30 -7.96 -27.45 -4.36
C THR A 30 -8.36 -26.00 -4.62
N CYS A 31 -8.43 -25.18 -3.57
CA CYS A 31 -8.67 -23.75 -3.70
C CYS A 31 -7.32 -23.02 -3.76
N LYS A 32 -7.08 -22.22 -4.81
CA LYS A 32 -5.85 -21.43 -4.94
C LYS A 32 -6.17 -19.95 -4.78
N ILE A 33 -5.54 -19.31 -3.81
CA ILE A 33 -5.65 -17.88 -3.52
C ILE A 33 -4.36 -17.20 -4.01
N HIS A 34 -4.52 -16.19 -4.88
CA HIS A 34 -3.41 -15.43 -5.43
C HIS A 34 -3.24 -14.11 -4.66
N VAL A 35 -2.03 -13.85 -4.19
CA VAL A 35 -1.70 -12.65 -3.40
C VAL A 35 -0.49 -11.97 -4.03
N ASP A 36 -0.55 -10.67 -4.20
CA ASP A 36 0.52 -9.86 -4.77
C ASP A 36 1.51 -9.30 -3.75
N ASN A 37 1.05 -9.07 -2.52
CA ASN A 37 1.91 -8.68 -1.42
C ASN A 37 2.67 -9.85 -0.80
N ARG A 38 3.98 -9.86 -1.00
CA ARG A 38 4.89 -10.84 -0.40
C ARG A 38 4.92 -10.78 1.13
N ALA A 39 4.77 -9.59 1.73
CA ALA A 39 4.76 -9.45 3.19
C ALA A 39 3.56 -10.17 3.81
N SER A 40 2.36 -10.05 3.21
CA SER A 40 1.15 -10.74 3.68
C SER A 40 1.30 -12.26 3.63
N ILE A 41 1.92 -12.79 2.57
CA ILE A 41 2.18 -14.24 2.42
C ILE A 41 3.15 -14.73 3.49
N MET A 42 4.26 -14.01 3.70
CA MET A 42 5.26 -14.37 4.71
C MET A 42 4.66 -14.32 6.12
N ALA A 43 3.91 -13.26 6.44
CA ALA A 43 3.25 -13.14 7.74
C ALA A 43 2.26 -14.29 7.98
N SER A 44 1.48 -14.67 6.98
CA SER A 44 0.47 -15.73 7.05
C SER A 44 1.04 -17.15 7.12
N SER A 45 2.32 -17.32 6.78
CA SER A 45 3.04 -18.60 6.86
C SER A 45 3.82 -18.76 8.16
N ASN A 46 3.77 -17.76 9.05
CA ASN A 46 4.48 -17.75 10.33
C ASN A 46 3.51 -17.90 11.51
N SER A 47 3.59 -19.01 12.22
CA SER A 47 2.80 -19.28 13.44
C SER A 47 3.08 -18.28 14.58
N GLU A 48 4.28 -17.70 14.61
CA GLU A 48 4.73 -16.75 15.64
C GLU A 48 4.62 -15.29 15.20
N SER A 49 3.86 -15.01 14.14
CA SER A 49 3.66 -13.64 13.69
C SER A 49 3.12 -12.73 14.80
N ALA A 50 3.70 -11.53 14.95
CA ALA A 50 3.22 -10.50 15.87
C ALA A 50 1.80 -10.01 15.50
N ASN A 51 1.39 -10.21 14.24
CA ASN A 51 0.06 -9.83 13.77
C ASN A 51 -0.96 -10.97 14.05
N GLN A 52 -2.00 -10.65 14.82
CA GLN A 52 -3.05 -11.62 15.18
C GLN A 52 -3.79 -12.19 13.96
N THR A 53 -4.11 -11.37 12.97
CA THR A 53 -4.77 -11.80 11.73
C THR A 53 -3.90 -12.79 10.95
N ALA A 54 -2.60 -12.56 10.90
CA ALA A 54 -1.66 -13.47 10.27
C ALA A 54 -1.66 -14.87 10.92
N ARG A 55 -1.71 -14.93 12.26
CA ARG A 55 -1.82 -16.20 12.99
C ARG A 55 -3.16 -16.90 12.76
N GLN A 56 -4.24 -16.14 12.64
CA GLN A 56 -5.55 -16.71 12.29
C GLN A 56 -5.53 -17.34 10.89
N ILE A 57 -4.94 -16.65 9.92
CA ILE A 57 -4.74 -17.19 8.57
C ILE A 57 -3.93 -18.48 8.63
N PHE A 58 -2.81 -18.50 9.36
CA PHE A 58 -1.98 -19.69 9.53
C PHE A 58 -2.79 -20.90 10.04
N ASN A 59 -3.60 -20.70 11.08
CA ASN A 59 -4.43 -21.77 11.65
C ASN A 59 -5.48 -22.31 10.66
N ILE A 60 -6.11 -21.43 9.87
CA ILE A 60 -7.08 -21.86 8.86
C ILE A 60 -6.39 -22.65 7.74
N LEU A 61 -5.22 -22.18 7.27
CA LEU A 61 -4.44 -22.89 6.26
C LEU A 61 -3.94 -24.27 6.76
N LEU A 62 -3.58 -24.36 8.05
CA LEU A 62 -3.17 -25.62 8.68
C LEU A 62 -4.31 -26.65 8.72
N THR A 63 -5.52 -26.19 9.06
CA THR A 63 -6.73 -27.04 9.13
C THR A 63 -7.33 -27.35 7.76
N ASN A 64 -6.98 -26.58 6.72
CA ASN A 64 -7.50 -26.72 5.37
C ASN A 64 -6.36 -26.88 4.33
N PRO A 65 -5.68 -28.05 4.28
CA PRO A 65 -4.49 -28.26 3.46
C PRO A 65 -4.71 -28.14 1.94
N LYS A 66 -5.98 -28.17 1.51
CA LYS A 66 -6.41 -27.98 0.12
C LYS A 66 -6.46 -26.51 -0.30
N ILE A 67 -6.37 -25.57 0.64
CA ILE A 67 -6.22 -24.15 0.34
C ILE A 67 -4.73 -23.87 0.12
N LYS A 68 -4.39 -23.31 -1.04
CA LYS A 68 -3.02 -22.94 -1.41
C LYS A 68 -2.95 -21.44 -1.64
N VAL A 69 -2.09 -20.77 -0.88
CA VAL A 69 -1.76 -19.36 -1.12
C VAL A 69 -0.55 -19.30 -2.05
N SER A 70 -0.64 -18.56 -3.14
CA SER A 70 0.42 -18.42 -4.13
C SER A 70 0.71 -16.96 -4.40
N TRP A 71 2.00 -16.61 -4.48
CA TRP A 71 2.41 -15.26 -4.85
C TRP A 71 2.17 -15.03 -6.36
N VAL A 72 1.59 -13.87 -6.69
CA VAL A 72 1.50 -13.37 -8.06
C VAL A 72 2.15 -12.00 -8.13
N LYS A 73 2.79 -11.66 -9.24
CA LYS A 73 3.36 -10.34 -9.40
C LYS A 73 2.24 -9.37 -9.79
N ALA A 74 1.81 -8.48 -8.89
CA ALA A 74 0.98 -7.34 -9.29
C ALA A 74 1.79 -6.45 -10.22
N HIS A 75 1.22 -6.18 -11.39
CA HIS A 75 1.81 -5.35 -12.43
C HIS A 75 3.25 -5.77 -12.78
N ALA A 76 3.38 -6.61 -13.81
CA ALA A 76 4.49 -6.41 -14.73
C ALA A 76 4.35 -4.99 -15.29
N VAL A 77 4.98 -4.00 -14.65
CA VAL A 77 5.33 -2.75 -15.30
C VAL A 77 6.16 -3.17 -16.51
N ASN A 78 5.48 -3.30 -17.64
CA ASN A 78 6.09 -3.24 -18.94
C ASN A 78 7.04 -2.03 -18.89
N ILE A 79 8.27 -2.23 -19.34
CA ILE A 79 9.29 -1.16 -19.50
C ILE A 79 8.70 0.06 -20.26
N GLY A 80 7.61 -0.12 -21.01
CA GLY A 80 6.81 0.94 -21.61
C GLY A 80 6.10 1.88 -20.63
N ASN A 81 5.61 1.42 -19.47
CA ASN A 81 4.92 2.28 -18.50
C ASN A 81 5.90 3.10 -17.65
N GLU A 82 7.09 2.56 -17.39
CA GLU A 82 8.18 3.33 -16.77
C GLU A 82 8.70 4.39 -17.74
N ARG A 83 8.80 4.09 -19.05
CA ARG A 83 9.08 5.11 -20.06
C ARG A 83 7.96 6.13 -20.16
N ALA A 84 6.69 5.75 -20.13
CA ALA A 84 5.58 6.69 -20.20
C ALA A 84 5.51 7.60 -18.96
N ASP A 85 5.80 7.09 -17.77
CA ASP A 85 5.84 7.87 -16.53
C ASP A 85 7.11 8.75 -16.47
N GLN A 86 8.24 8.28 -16.99
CA GLN A 86 9.44 9.09 -17.23
C GLN A 86 9.25 10.11 -18.35
N LEU A 87 8.45 9.82 -19.38
CA LEU A 87 8.13 10.73 -20.47
C LEU A 87 7.16 11.79 -19.97
N ALA A 88 6.12 11.45 -19.20
CA ALA A 88 5.23 12.42 -18.56
C ALA A 88 5.99 13.31 -17.57
N LYS A 89 6.94 12.74 -16.80
CA LYS A 89 7.87 13.53 -15.97
C LYS A 89 8.83 14.40 -16.80
N LYS A 90 9.30 13.94 -17.96
CA LYS A 90 10.16 14.72 -18.88
C LYS A 90 9.41 15.77 -19.70
N GLU A 91 8.17 15.51 -20.09
CA GLU A 91 7.29 16.47 -20.77
C GLU A 91 6.90 17.60 -19.82
N THR A 92 6.79 17.31 -18.51
CA THR A 92 6.66 18.33 -17.47
C THR A 92 7.95 19.15 -17.28
N GLN A 93 9.11 18.64 -17.71
CA GLN A 93 10.39 19.37 -17.70
C GLN A 93 10.65 20.18 -18.98
N HIS A 94 10.05 19.81 -20.12
CA HIS A 94 10.31 20.51 -21.39
C HIS A 94 9.20 21.46 -21.85
N GLY A 95 8.01 21.41 -21.23
CA GLY A 95 6.84 22.17 -21.67
C GLY A 95 6.59 23.52 -21.02
N GLN A 96 6.89 23.75 -19.73
CA GLN A 96 6.53 25.02 -19.10
C GLN A 96 7.26 25.29 -17.78
N LEU A 97 8.48 25.80 -17.93
CA LEU A 97 9.07 26.73 -16.98
C LEU A 97 8.64 28.16 -17.33
N TYR A 98 7.34 28.45 -17.21
CA TYR A 98 6.77 29.79 -17.12
C TYR A 98 5.42 29.59 -16.43
N THR A 99 5.29 29.58 -15.10
CA THR A 99 5.43 30.74 -14.21
C THR A 99 5.34 30.31 -12.73
N LEU A 100 6.14 29.34 -12.25
CA LEU A 100 6.18 29.05 -10.81
C LEU A 100 7.55 28.64 -10.27
N THR A 101 8.59 29.28 -10.77
CA THR A 101 9.91 29.27 -10.13
C THR A 101 10.42 30.69 -10.04
N LYS A 102 10.10 31.34 -8.92
CA LYS A 102 10.96 32.34 -8.28
C LYS A 102 10.30 32.79 -6.97
N LEU A 103 10.23 31.90 -5.99
CA LEU A 103 10.27 32.36 -4.60
C LEU A 103 11.13 31.39 -3.78
N PRO A 104 12.26 31.85 -3.21
CA PRO A 104 13.02 31.04 -2.28
C PRO A 104 12.23 30.84 -0.98
N LYS A 105 12.42 29.66 -0.40
CA LYS A 105 11.70 29.14 0.78
C LYS A 105 11.73 29.99 2.07
N PRO A 106 12.58 31.03 2.29
CA PRO A 106 12.43 31.89 3.47
C PRO A 106 11.15 32.74 3.46
N TYR A 107 10.59 33.04 2.27
CA TYR A 107 9.47 33.99 2.15
C TYR A 107 8.12 33.40 2.58
N ILE A 108 7.88 32.12 2.26
CA ILE A 108 6.64 31.41 2.65
C ILE A 108 6.57 31.23 4.18
N LYS A 109 7.72 31.13 4.86
CA LYS A 109 7.79 31.00 6.32
C LYS A 109 7.55 32.32 7.07
N GLY A 110 7.84 33.47 6.43
CA GLY A 110 7.49 34.80 6.97
C GLY A 110 5.99 35.10 6.85
N LEU A 111 5.38 34.73 5.72
CA LEU A 111 3.95 34.91 5.47
C LEU A 111 3.07 34.15 6.47
N LEU A 112 3.43 32.92 6.82
CA LEU A 112 2.71 32.10 7.81
C LEU A 112 2.91 32.56 9.26
N ARG A 113 4.00 33.29 9.56
CA ARG A 113 4.29 33.78 10.91
C ARG A 113 3.56 35.09 11.22
N ASN A 114 3.23 35.88 10.19
CA ASN A 114 2.44 37.11 10.35
C ASN A 114 0.94 36.83 10.47
N SER A 115 0.41 35.81 9.79
CA SER A 115 -1.01 35.42 9.87
C SER A 115 -1.41 34.72 11.19
N MET A 116 -0.46 34.50 12.11
CA MET A 116 -0.74 33.94 13.45
C MET A 116 -0.33 34.91 14.58
N VAL A 117 0.06 36.15 14.24
CA VAL A 117 0.39 37.22 15.20
C VAL A 117 -0.55 38.43 15.08
N GLU A 118 -1.52 38.41 14.15
CA GLU A 118 -2.58 39.43 14.02
C GLU A 118 -3.94 38.99 14.60
N GLU A 119 -3.96 37.97 15.46
CA GLU A 119 -5.14 37.56 16.24
C GLU A 119 -4.84 37.37 17.74
N LEU A 120 -3.73 37.94 18.24
CA LEU A 120 -3.49 38.09 19.67
C LEU A 120 -2.68 39.36 19.93
N GLN A 121 -3.30 40.54 19.76
CA GLN A 121 -2.97 41.67 20.62
C GLN A 121 -4.25 42.31 21.20
N PRO A 122 -4.24 42.65 22.50
CA PRO A 122 -5.33 43.29 23.20
C PRO A 122 -5.33 44.80 22.95
N SER A 123 -6.53 45.36 22.80
CA SER A 123 -6.85 46.73 23.19
C SER A 123 -8.18 46.72 23.91
#